data_AF-A0A2A4V459-F1
#
_entry.id   AF-A0A2A4V459-F1
#
_cell.length_a   1.000
_cell.length_b   1.000
_cell.length_c   1.000
_cell.angle_alpha   90.00
_cell.angle_beta   90.00
_cell.angle_gamma   90.00
#
_symmetry.space_group_name_H-M   'P 1'
#
loop_
_entity.id
_entity.type
_entity.pdbx_description
1 polymer ?
#
loop_
_entity_poly.entity_id
_entity_poly.type
_entity_poly.pdbx_seq_one_letter_code
_entity_poly.pdbx_strand_id
1 'polypeptide(L)'
;MEVLDKIKRHGLSVHTLDGDLHVHPSHLITDAIRQTIKRHKDALVDFMETYEERAAIMEYDAGLPREEAQRLAYQDIMKGYGDE
;
A
#
# COMPACT_ATOMS: atom_id res chain seq x y z
N MET A 1 3.07 -8.08 4.10
CA MET A 1 2.68 -8.62 2.77
C MET A 1 3.91 -8.69 1.85
N GLU A 2 4.30 -9.89 1.41
CA GLU A 2 5.55 -10.13 0.66
C GLU A 2 5.67 -9.30 -0.64
N VAL A 3 4.57 -9.11 -1.39
CA VAL A 3 4.62 -8.39 -2.67
C VAL A 3 4.93 -6.89 -2.50
N LEU A 4 4.44 -6.25 -1.44
CA LEU A 4 4.74 -4.84 -1.16
C LEU A 4 6.21 -4.65 -0.78
N ASP A 5 6.75 -5.55 0.05
CA ASP A 5 8.17 -5.51 0.41
C ASP A 5 9.06 -5.72 -0.80
N LYS A 6 8.67 -6.62 -1.71
CA LYS A 6 9.37 -6.80 -2.98
C LYS A 6 9.36 -5.52 -3.82
N ILE A 7 8.19 -4.89 -4.00
CA ILE A 7 8.08 -3.63 -4.75
C ILE A 7 8.95 -2.53 -4.10
N LYS A 8 8.87 -2.35 -2.79
CA LYS A 8 9.68 -1.36 -2.04
C LYS A 8 11.18 -1.61 -2.15
N ARG A 9 11.64 -2.87 -2.09
CA ARG A 9 13.06 -3.23 -2.27
C ARG A 9 13.60 -2.88 -3.67
N HIS A 10 12.72 -2.79 -4.67
CA HIS A 10 13.07 -2.30 -6.01
C HIS A 10 13.03 -0.76 -6.12
N GLY A 11 12.89 -0.04 -5.01
CA GLY A 11 12.84 1.43 -4.98
C GLY A 11 11.51 1.99 -5.47
N LEU A 12 10.47 1.17 -5.50
CA LEU A 12 9.15 1.55 -5.99
C LEU A 12 8.19 1.79 -4.83
N SER A 13 7.30 2.76 -5.02
CA SER A 13 6.18 3.04 -4.14
C SER A 13 4.87 2.78 -4.87
N VAL A 14 3.88 2.31 -4.13
CA VAL A 14 2.53 2.03 -4.62
C VAL A 14 1.56 2.92 -3.86
N HIS A 15 0.62 3.51 -4.57
CA HIS A 15 -0.52 4.21 -3.99
C HIS A 15 -1.75 4.00 -4.88
N THR A 16 -2.94 4.23 -4.33
CA THR A 16 -4.16 4.32 -5.12
C THR A 16 -4.49 5.78 -5.38
N LEU A 17 -4.96 6.08 -6.59
CA LEU A 17 -5.46 7.39 -6.98
C LEU A 17 -6.73 7.15 -7.80
N ASP A 18 -7.87 7.70 -7.37
CA ASP A 18 -9.16 7.55 -8.05
C ASP A 18 -9.56 6.08 -8.35
N GLY A 19 -9.17 5.14 -7.49
CA GLY A 19 -9.43 3.69 -7.65
C GLY A 19 -8.43 2.96 -8.57
N ASP A 20 -7.48 3.68 -9.16
CA ASP A 20 -6.40 3.10 -9.95
C ASP A 20 -5.13 2.88 -9.11
N LEU A 21 -4.43 1.78 -9.38
CA LEU A 21 -3.17 1.45 -8.74
C LEU A 21 -2.01 2.15 -9.45
N HIS A 22 -1.38 3.10 -8.78
CA HIS A 22 -0.23 3.84 -9.28
C HIS A 22 1.07 3.32 -8.68
N VAL A 23 2.08 3.12 -9.54
CA VAL A 23 3.41 2.64 -9.13
C VAL A 23 4.48 3.59 -9.66
N HIS A 24 5.33 4.09 -8.77
CA HIS A 24 6.34 5.09 -9.07
C HIS A 24 7.70 4.75 -8.45
N PRO A 25 8.83 5.16 -9.08
CA PRO A 25 8.90 5.80 -10.38
C PRO A 25 8.76 4.79 -11.53
N SER A 26 8.09 5.19 -12.62
CA SER A 26 7.73 4.29 -13.72
C SER A 26 8.93 3.70 -14.49
N HIS A 27 10.06 4.39 -14.52
CA HIS A 27 11.27 3.94 -15.22
C HIS A 27 11.99 2.76 -14.53
N LEU A 28 11.67 2.49 -13.25
CA LEU A 28 12.20 1.32 -12.53
C LEU A 28 11.30 0.08 -12.65
N ILE A 29 10.17 0.19 -13.33
CA ILE A 29 9.22 -0.92 -13.51
C ILE A 29 9.73 -1.84 -14.63
N THR A 30 10.48 -2.87 -14.24
CA THR A 30 10.87 -3.97 -15.13
C THR A 30 9.68 -4.87 -15.47
N ASP A 31 9.79 -5.69 -16.51
CA ASP A 31 8.74 -6.65 -16.87
C ASP A 31 8.43 -7.67 -15.76
N ALA A 32 9.45 -8.08 -14.99
CA ALA A 32 9.27 -8.96 -13.85
C ALA A 32 8.42 -8.30 -12.75
N ILE A 33 8.64 -7.00 -12.51
CA ILE A 33 7.87 -6.23 -11.54
C ILE A 33 6.46 -5.96 -12.06
N ARG A 34 6.31 -5.61 -13.34
CA ARG A 34 5.02 -5.45 -13.99
C ARG A 34 4.16 -6.71 -13.86
N GLN A 35 4.74 -7.89 -14.12
CA GLN A 35 4.04 -9.17 -13.96
C GLN A 35 3.69 -9.45 -12.50
N THR A 36 4.58 -9.12 -11.56
CA THR A 36 4.31 -9.25 -10.12
C THR A 36 3.12 -8.38 -9.71
N ILE A 37 3.11 -7.10 -10.10
CA ILE A 37 2.00 -6.17 -9.80
C ILE A 37 0.71 -6.67 -10.43
N LYS A 38 0.73 -7.09 -11.71
CA LYS A 38 -0.46 -7.63 -12.39
C LYS A 38 -1.04 -8.86 -11.68
N ARG A 39 -0.18 -9.79 -11.26
CA ARG A 39 -0.60 -11.02 -10.59
C ARG A 39 -1.26 -10.78 -9.24
N HIS A 40 -0.86 -9.71 -8.55
CA HIS A 40 -1.34 -9.37 -7.22
C HIS A 40 -2.15 -8.06 -7.22
N LYS A 41 -2.69 -7.64 -8.38
CA LYS A 41 -3.33 -6.32 -8.52
C LYS A 41 -4.45 -6.15 -7.51
N ASP A 42 -5.36 -7.10 -7.43
CA ASP A 42 -6.55 -7.00 -6.58
C ASP A 42 -6.14 -6.93 -5.10
N ALA A 43 -5.25 -7.80 -4.65
CA ALA A 43 -4.72 -7.76 -3.28
C ALA A 43 -3.95 -6.46 -2.96
N LEU A 44 -3.27 -5.86 -3.94
CA LEU A 44 -2.61 -4.57 -3.78
C LEU A 44 -3.62 -3.43 -3.68
N VAL A 45 -4.69 -3.46 -4.49
CA VAL A 45 -5.77 -2.46 -4.43
C VAL A 45 -6.47 -2.56 -3.08
N ASP A 46 -6.93 -3.76 -2.69
CA ASP A 46 -7.62 -3.99 -1.41
C ASP A 46 -6.78 -3.53 -0.22
N PHE A 47 -5.48 -3.85 -0.22
CA PHE A 47 -4.56 -3.39 0.81
C PHE A 47 -4.48 -1.86 0.84
N MET A 48 -4.32 -1.21 -0.32
CA MET A 48 -4.16 0.23 -0.41
C MET A 48 -5.44 0.98 -0.02
N GLU A 49 -6.62 0.47 -0.42
CA GLU A 49 -7.91 1.04 -0.02
C GLU A 49 -8.14 0.90 1.49
N THR A 50 -7.91 -0.28 2.06
CA THR A 50 -8.00 -0.50 3.51
C THR A 50 -7.03 0.41 4.27
N TYR A 51 -5.82 0.60 3.74
CA TYR A 51 -4.82 1.49 4.31
C TYR A 51 -5.26 2.96 4.29
N GLU A 52 -5.77 3.44 3.15
CA GLU A 52 -6.24 4.81 3.01
C GLU A 52 -7.46 5.10 3.89
N GLU A 53 -8.42 4.18 3.94
CA GLU A 53 -9.58 4.28 4.82
C GLU A 53 -9.16 4.32 6.29
N ARG A 54 -8.27 3.41 6.71
CA ARG A 54 -7.80 3.34 8.09
C ARG A 54 -6.99 4.58 8.48
N ALA A 55 -6.15 5.09 7.57
CA ALA A 55 -5.43 6.33 7.77
C ALA A 55 -6.39 7.53 7.87
N ALA A 56 -7.44 7.59 7.04
CA ALA A 56 -8.45 8.64 7.12
C ALA A 56 -9.21 8.61 8.45
N ILE A 57 -9.63 7.44 8.93
CA ILE A 57 -10.27 7.30 10.26
C ILE A 57 -9.33 7.81 11.36
N MET A 58 -8.07 7.39 11.34
CA MET A 58 -7.08 7.83 12.33
C MET A 58 -6.79 9.34 12.27
N GLU A 59 -6.80 9.94 11.08
CA GLU A 59 -6.61 11.37 10.87
C GLU A 59 -7.81 12.19 11.37
N TYR A 60 -9.01 11.87 10.90
CA TYR A 60 -10.19 12.71 11.13
C TYR A 60 -10.91 12.39 12.44
N ASP A 61 -11.02 11.11 12.81
CA ASP A 61 -11.78 10.71 14.01
C ASP A 61 -10.90 10.75 15.26
N ALA A 62 -9.62 10.37 15.14
CA ALA A 62 -8.67 10.40 16.26
C ALA A 62 -7.80 11.67 16.30
N GLY A 63 -7.93 12.56 15.31
CA GLY A 63 -7.23 13.86 15.28
C GLY A 63 -5.71 13.74 15.10
N LEU A 64 -5.22 12.62 14.55
CA LEU A 64 -3.78 12.41 14.35
C LEU A 64 -3.28 13.17 13.11
N PRO A 65 -2.03 13.66 13.12
CA PRO A 65 -1.40 14.16 11.90
C PRO A 65 -1.38 13.06 10.83
N ARG A 66 -1.59 13.45 9.56
CA ARG A 66 -1.66 12.52 8.41
C ARG A 66 -0.53 11.49 8.39
N GLU A 67 0.71 11.93 8.61
CA GLU A 67 1.89 11.05 8.61
C GLU A 67 1.82 10.00 9.72
N GLU A 68 1.36 10.38 10.91
CA GLU A 68 1.20 9.46 12.04
C GLU A 68 0.04 8.49 11.82
N ALA A 69 -1.09 8.98 11.30
CA ALA A 69 -2.24 8.18 10.93
C ALA A 69 -1.88 7.10 9.91
N GLN A 70 -1.16 7.48 8.85
CA GLN A 70 -0.63 6.58 7.83
C GLN A 70 0.31 5.52 8.42
N ARG A 71 1.26 5.93 9.27
CA ARG A 71 2.19 5.00 9.92
C ARG A 71 1.45 3.95 10.76
N LEU A 72 0.45 4.37 11.53
CA LEU A 72 -0.33 3.49 12.39
C LEU A 72 -1.27 2.58 11.58
N ALA A 73 -1.91 3.09 10.54
CA ALA A 73 -2.73 2.30 9.63
C ALA A 73 -1.92 1.16 8.98
N TYR A 74 -0.70 1.45 8.52
CA TYR A 74 0.19 0.42 7.97
C TYR A 74 0.53 -0.65 9.01
N GLN A 75 0.82 -0.26 10.25
CA GLN A 75 1.14 -1.19 11.34
C GLN A 75 -0.06 -2.06 11.71
N ASP A 76 -1.26 -1.48 11.75
CA ASP A 76 -2.51 -2.18 12.08
C ASP A 76 -2.83 -3.25 11.03
N ILE A 77 -2.80 -2.87 9.76
CA ILE A 77 -3.08 -3.79 8.64
C ILE A 77 -2.01 -4.88 8.55
N MET A 78 -0.72 -4.53 8.70
CA MET A 78 0.36 -5.52 8.64
C MET A 78 0.32 -6.54 9.78
N LYS A 79 -0.23 -6.19 10.95
CA LYS A 79 -0.49 -7.17 12.01
C LYS A 79 -1.55 -8.17 11.57
N GLY A 80 -2.65 -7.70 10.96
CA GLY A 80 -3.69 -8.58 10.44
C GLY A 80 -3.23 -9.58 9.38
N TYR A 81 -2.21 -9.25 8.58
CA TYR A 81 -1.62 -10.16 7.58
C TYR A 81 -0.53 -11.10 8.13
N GLY A 82 -0.15 -10.98 9.41
CA GLY A 82 0.88 -11.82 10.04
C GLY A 82 0.34 -13.02 10.81
N ASP A 83 -0.99 -13.12 10.95
CA ASP A 83 -1.70 -14.11 11.78
C ASP A 83 -2.41 -15.22 10.97
N GLU A 84 -2.07 -15.41 9.69
CA GLU A 84 -2.56 -16.51 8.83
C GLU A 84 -1.46 -17.50 8.41
#